data_AF-A0A2V1E828-F1
#
_entry.id   AF-A0A2V1E828-F1
#
_cell.length_a   1.000
_cell.length_b   1.000
_cell.length_c   1.000
_cell.angle_alpha   90.00
_cell.angle_beta   90.00
_cell.angle_gamma   90.00
#
_symmetry.space_group_name_H-M   'P 1'
#
loop_
_entity.id
_entity.type
_entity.pdbx_description
1 polymer ?
#
loop_
_entity_poly.entity_id
_entity_poly.type
_entity_poly.pdbx_seq_one_letter_code
_entity_poly.pdbx_strand_id
1 'polypeptide(L)'
;MAKTPKKTQGYSPRLPTKFNSLSRENVPDDLFSPAIVGFRFPRYVHNKDRTMRLVYTDGACINNGQPDARAGWAMVACPPRFQGGPNSSVNFCGRLENRGPAGHYEPQTSNRAELRAVLAALGSRDWSEDRSKREEGCRTLVIATDSVYVVEGATKWVRRWLKNGWINSRGKPAKNKDLWENLLTGVEMLADEGVKVQFWRIPREHNVLADKLAKKATCERDVDEFCEMYD
;
A
#
# COMPACT_ATOMS: atom_id res chain seq x y z
N MET A 1 39.55 -29.74 16.58
CA MET A 1 38.74 -29.65 15.34
C MET A 1 37.65 -28.62 15.56
N ALA A 2 37.79 -27.42 14.99
CA ALA A 2 36.78 -26.37 15.09
C ALA A 2 35.57 -26.75 14.22
N LYS A 3 34.38 -26.80 14.83
CA LYS A 3 33.13 -27.05 14.10
C LYS A 3 32.80 -25.82 13.26
N THR A 4 32.79 -25.97 11.95
CA THR A 4 32.32 -24.98 10.99
C THR A 4 30.87 -24.59 11.33
N PRO A 5 30.50 -23.30 11.37
CA PRO A 5 29.11 -22.90 11.60
C PRO A 5 28.26 -23.40 10.44
N LYS A 6 27.16 -24.10 10.76
CA LYS A 6 26.13 -24.45 9.78
C LYS A 6 25.59 -23.15 9.19
N LYS A 7 25.70 -22.97 7.87
CA LYS A 7 25.00 -21.91 7.13
C LYS A 7 23.52 -22.01 7.47
N THR A 8 22.99 -21.01 8.17
CA THR A 8 21.55 -20.82 8.31
C THR A 8 20.97 -20.74 6.91
N GLN A 9 20.01 -21.61 6.61
CA GLN A 9 19.29 -21.60 5.34
C GLN A 9 18.62 -20.22 5.22
N GLY A 10 19.16 -19.39 4.32
CA GLY A 10 18.89 -17.96 4.31
C GLY A 10 17.42 -17.66 4.04
N TYR A 11 16.79 -16.91 4.93
CA TYR A 11 15.48 -16.34 4.71
C TYR A 11 15.51 -15.47 3.44
N SER A 12 14.70 -15.82 2.44
CA SER A 12 14.49 -15.00 1.26
C SER A 12 13.12 -14.33 1.36
N PRO A 13 13.05 -13.02 1.66
CA PRO A 13 11.77 -12.34 1.84
C PRO A 13 10.93 -12.40 0.57
N ARG A 14 9.61 -12.52 0.72
CA ARG A 14 8.66 -12.47 -0.40
C ARG A 14 8.42 -11.00 -0.74
N LEU A 15 9.00 -10.56 -1.85
CA LEU A 15 8.96 -9.16 -2.25
C LEU A 15 7.87 -8.92 -3.30
N PRO A 16 7.21 -7.76 -3.26
CA PRO A 16 6.20 -7.43 -4.24
C PRO A 16 6.82 -7.23 -5.63
N THR A 17 5.98 -7.32 -6.66
CA THR A 17 6.40 -7.20 -8.07
C THR A 17 5.68 -6.06 -8.75
N LYS A 18 6.15 -5.64 -9.93
CA LYS A 18 5.37 -4.69 -10.74
C LYS A 18 4.20 -5.42 -11.39
N PHE A 19 3.05 -4.76 -11.42
CA PHE A 19 1.93 -5.18 -12.25
C PHE A 19 2.30 -5.01 -13.74
N ASN A 20 1.92 -5.99 -14.56
CA ASN A 20 2.10 -5.93 -16.01
C ASN A 20 0.74 -5.67 -16.64
N SER A 21 0.51 -4.43 -17.07
CA SER A 21 -0.73 -4.01 -17.74
C SER A 21 -0.85 -4.52 -19.18
N LEU A 22 0.09 -5.35 -19.67
CA LEU A 22 0.22 -5.85 -21.05
C LEU A 22 0.59 -4.76 -22.08
N SER A 23 -0.07 -3.60 -22.02
CA SER A 23 0.27 -2.37 -22.75
C SER A 23 0.56 -1.23 -21.78
N ARG A 24 1.46 -0.33 -22.15
CA ARG A 24 1.77 0.89 -21.36
C ARG A 24 0.65 1.93 -21.42
N GLU A 25 -0.22 1.83 -22.41
CA GLU A 25 -1.36 2.74 -22.61
C GLU A 25 -2.57 2.35 -21.76
N ASN A 26 -2.64 1.09 -21.32
CA ASN A 26 -3.73 0.63 -20.49
C ASN A 26 -3.74 1.42 -19.18
N VAL A 27 -4.92 1.89 -18.82
CA VAL A 27 -5.20 2.55 -17.55
C VAL A 27 -6.05 1.62 -16.68
N PRO A 28 -6.16 1.89 -15.38
CA PRO A 28 -6.92 1.04 -14.48
C PRO A 28 -8.34 0.69 -14.95
N ASP A 29 -9.08 1.65 -15.47
CA ASP A 29 -10.47 1.46 -15.92
C ASP A 29 -10.59 0.51 -17.12
N ASP A 30 -9.52 0.31 -17.91
CA ASP A 30 -9.52 -0.67 -19.02
C ASP A 30 -9.48 -2.12 -18.52
N LEU A 31 -8.83 -2.33 -17.37
CA LEU A 31 -8.51 -3.66 -16.86
C LEU A 31 -9.35 -4.04 -15.64
N PHE A 32 -9.88 -3.08 -14.91
CA PHE A 32 -10.61 -3.30 -13.67
C PHE A 32 -11.96 -2.58 -13.68
N SER A 33 -13.02 -3.34 -13.42
CA SER A 33 -14.38 -2.81 -13.29
C SER A 33 -14.89 -2.97 -11.86
N PRO A 34 -15.76 -2.07 -11.38
CA PRO A 34 -16.47 -2.27 -10.13
C PRO A 34 -17.34 -3.52 -10.23
N ALA A 35 -17.14 -4.47 -9.33
CA ALA A 35 -17.96 -5.67 -9.22
C ALA A 35 -18.20 -6.03 -7.76
N ILE A 36 -19.35 -6.63 -7.47
CA ILE A 36 -19.63 -7.25 -6.17
C ILE A 36 -19.01 -8.65 -6.20
N VAL A 37 -18.13 -8.92 -5.26
CA VAL A 37 -17.52 -10.24 -5.05
C VAL A 37 -17.56 -10.54 -3.56
N GLY A 38 -17.92 -11.77 -3.17
CA GLY A 38 -18.04 -12.12 -1.75
C GLY A 38 -19.20 -11.41 -1.03
N PHE A 39 -18.97 -10.93 0.20
CA PHE A 39 -19.98 -10.22 1.01
C PHE A 39 -19.95 -8.68 0.82
N ARG A 40 -21.13 -8.17 0.44
CA ARG A 40 -21.72 -6.81 0.55
C ARG A 40 -21.08 -5.58 -0.10
N PHE A 41 -19.79 -5.53 -0.45
CA PHE A 41 -19.20 -4.27 -0.94
C PHE A 41 -18.56 -4.40 -2.33
N PRO A 42 -18.86 -3.50 -3.28
CA PRO A 42 -18.17 -3.50 -4.56
C PRO A 42 -16.67 -3.27 -4.38
N ARG A 43 -15.88 -3.88 -5.25
CA ARG A 43 -14.43 -3.70 -5.38
C ARG A 43 -14.09 -3.46 -6.84
N TYR A 44 -12.93 -2.88 -7.11
CA TYR A 44 -12.34 -2.98 -8.45
C TYR A 44 -11.80 -4.40 -8.68
N VAL A 45 -12.36 -5.09 -9.67
CA VAL A 45 -12.05 -6.49 -10.00
C VAL A 45 -11.57 -6.56 -11.43
N HIS A 46 -10.51 -7.34 -11.68
CA HIS A 46 -9.96 -7.45 -13.02
C HIS A 46 -10.95 -8.11 -13.97
N ASN A 47 -11.12 -7.54 -15.17
CA ASN A 47 -12.14 -7.91 -16.15
C ASN A 47 -12.01 -9.37 -16.64
N LYS A 48 -10.80 -9.94 -16.62
CA LYS A 48 -10.52 -11.31 -17.09
C LYS A 48 -10.08 -12.28 -15.98
N ASP A 49 -9.75 -11.78 -14.80
CA ASP A 49 -9.27 -12.59 -13.67
C ASP A 49 -9.98 -12.14 -12.40
N ARG A 50 -11.08 -12.82 -12.09
CA ARG A 50 -11.92 -12.46 -10.93
C ARG A 50 -11.23 -12.69 -9.59
N THR A 51 -10.02 -13.23 -9.54
CA THR A 51 -9.23 -13.35 -8.30
C THR A 51 -8.30 -12.15 -8.07
N MET A 52 -8.28 -11.19 -8.99
CA MET A 52 -7.45 -10.00 -8.89
C MET A 52 -8.27 -8.78 -8.46
N ARG A 53 -7.74 -8.02 -7.50
CA ARG A 53 -8.32 -6.78 -6.97
C ARG A 53 -7.40 -5.60 -7.23
N LEU A 54 -7.98 -4.43 -7.40
CA LEU A 54 -7.26 -3.17 -7.50
C LEU A 54 -7.63 -2.26 -6.32
N VAL A 55 -6.61 -1.62 -5.74
CA VAL A 55 -6.74 -0.55 -4.75
C VAL A 55 -5.87 0.63 -5.17
N TYR A 56 -6.42 1.83 -5.13
CA TYR A 56 -5.67 3.06 -5.35
C TYR A 56 -5.14 3.59 -4.02
N THR A 57 -3.94 4.16 -4.03
CA THR A 57 -3.33 4.79 -2.86
C THR A 57 -2.72 6.14 -3.22
N ASP A 58 -2.83 7.10 -2.32
CA ASP A 58 -2.19 8.42 -2.45
C ASP A 58 -1.81 8.99 -1.09
N GLY A 59 -0.74 9.79 -1.07
CA GLY A 59 -0.33 10.61 0.06
C GLY A 59 -0.14 12.08 -0.34
N ALA A 60 -0.79 12.97 0.40
CA ALA A 60 -0.68 14.41 0.23
C ALA A 60 0.05 15.04 1.41
N CYS A 61 0.75 16.15 1.16
CA CYS A 61 1.33 16.97 2.23
C CYS A 61 1.30 18.45 1.83
N ILE A 62 0.56 19.26 2.59
CA ILE A 62 0.62 20.71 2.48
C ILE A 62 1.88 21.21 3.19
N ASN A 63 2.50 22.25 2.64
CA ASN A 63 3.76 22.83 3.15
C ASN A 63 4.88 21.79 3.34
N ASN A 64 4.96 20.80 2.43
CA ASN A 64 5.94 19.72 2.49
C ASN A 64 7.38 20.25 2.60
N GLY A 65 8.09 19.84 3.66
CA GLY A 65 9.45 20.30 3.95
C GLY A 65 9.53 21.60 4.76
N GLN A 66 8.41 22.18 5.16
CA GLN A 66 8.32 23.35 6.03
C GLN A 66 7.90 22.96 7.47
N PRO A 67 8.11 23.83 8.48
CA PRO A 67 7.78 23.53 9.88
C PRO A 67 6.29 23.23 10.15
N ASP A 68 5.39 23.76 9.33
CA ASP A 68 3.94 23.61 9.42
C ASP A 68 3.38 22.56 8.46
N ALA A 69 4.23 21.63 7.99
CA ALA A 69 3.84 20.55 7.11
C ALA A 69 2.72 19.69 7.73
N ARG A 70 1.67 19.42 6.96
CA ARG A 70 0.57 18.53 7.37
C ARG A 70 0.31 17.53 6.27
N ALA A 71 0.41 16.24 6.59
CA ALA A 71 0.25 15.17 5.61
C ALA A 71 -0.98 14.32 5.89
N GLY A 72 -1.58 13.79 4.83
CA GLY A 72 -2.77 12.94 4.87
C GLY A 72 -2.65 11.84 3.83
N TRP A 73 -3.25 10.69 4.10
CA TRP A 73 -3.15 9.50 3.26
C TRP A 73 -4.55 8.99 2.90
N ALA A 74 -4.67 8.27 1.78
CA ALA A 74 -5.91 7.63 1.40
C ALA A 74 -5.70 6.32 0.63
N MET A 75 -6.60 5.37 0.85
CA MET A 75 -6.81 4.19 0.00
C MET A 75 -8.23 4.15 -0.54
N VAL A 76 -8.38 3.71 -1.79
CA VAL A 76 -9.68 3.60 -2.47
C VAL A 76 -9.78 2.21 -3.12
N ALA A 77 -10.62 1.35 -2.55
CA ALA A 77 -10.89 0.02 -3.07
C ALA A 77 -12.22 -0.08 -3.85
N CYS A 78 -13.04 0.98 -3.86
CA CYS A 78 -14.37 0.99 -4.47
C CYS A 78 -14.77 2.38 -5.01
N PRO A 79 -15.60 2.46 -6.08
CA PRO A 79 -16.12 3.75 -6.54
C PRO A 79 -17.05 4.43 -5.52
N PRO A 80 -17.04 5.79 -5.42
CA PRO A 80 -17.86 6.54 -4.47
C PRO A 80 -19.35 6.30 -4.55
N ARG A 81 -19.89 6.08 -5.76
CA ARG A 81 -21.33 5.83 -5.97
C ARG A 81 -21.86 4.56 -5.29
N PHE A 82 -20.95 3.72 -4.81
CA PHE A 82 -21.27 2.49 -4.08
C PHE A 82 -20.95 2.59 -2.58
N GLN A 83 -20.56 3.77 -2.08
CA GLN A 83 -20.49 4.07 -0.65
C GLN A 83 -21.87 4.52 -0.16
N GLY A 84 -22.36 4.04 0.99
CA GLY A 84 -23.61 4.59 1.57
C GLY A 84 -24.44 3.66 2.46
N GLY A 85 -24.06 2.40 2.63
CA GLY A 85 -24.64 1.56 3.68
C GLY A 85 -23.97 1.85 5.05
N PRO A 86 -24.68 1.71 6.18
CA PRO A 86 -24.19 2.07 7.52
C PRO A 86 -22.91 1.34 8.00
N ASN A 87 -22.39 0.35 7.26
CA ASN A 87 -21.14 -0.37 7.55
C ASN A 87 -20.24 -0.56 6.30
N SER A 88 -20.26 0.36 5.32
CA SER A 88 -19.78 0.09 3.94
C SER A 88 -18.53 0.84 3.44
N SER A 89 -17.79 1.53 4.33
CA SER A 89 -16.60 2.26 3.86
C SER A 89 -15.44 1.30 3.65
N VAL A 90 -15.08 1.11 2.38
CA VAL A 90 -13.91 0.35 1.93
C VAL A 90 -12.86 1.28 1.30
N ASN A 91 -13.16 2.58 1.36
CA ASN A 91 -12.24 3.66 1.12
C ASN A 91 -11.93 4.28 2.47
N PHE A 92 -10.66 4.50 2.74
CA PHE A 92 -10.18 5.03 4.00
C PHE A 92 -9.26 6.20 3.71
N CYS A 93 -9.34 7.24 4.52
CA CYS A 93 -8.35 8.30 4.55
C CYS A 93 -8.15 8.72 5.99
N GLY A 94 -7.00 9.31 6.26
CA GLY A 94 -6.67 9.76 7.59
C GLY A 94 -5.51 10.73 7.58
N ARG A 95 -5.45 11.53 8.64
CA ARG A 95 -4.27 12.33 8.92
C ARG A 95 -3.05 11.42 9.10
N LEU A 96 -1.89 11.80 8.55
CA LEU A 96 -0.65 11.10 8.84
C LEU A 96 -0.29 11.29 10.31
N GLU A 97 -0.06 10.18 10.98
CA GLU A 97 0.22 10.15 12.41
C GLU A 97 1.53 10.86 12.74
N ASN A 98 1.58 11.57 13.87
CA ASN A 98 2.78 12.28 14.33
C ASN A 98 3.89 11.31 14.73
N ARG A 99 3.54 10.11 15.19
CA ARG A 99 4.48 9.05 15.53
C ARG A 99 4.41 7.90 14.52
N GLY A 100 5.57 7.35 14.19
CA GLY A 100 5.66 6.14 13.36
C GLY A 100 5.39 4.86 14.15
N PRO A 101 5.44 3.69 13.49
CA PRO A 101 5.22 2.38 14.13
C PRO A 101 6.15 2.10 15.32
N ALA A 102 7.34 2.72 15.35
CA ALA A 102 8.28 2.61 16.47
C ALA A 102 7.95 3.55 17.66
N GLY A 103 6.85 4.30 17.61
CA GLY A 103 6.44 5.26 18.63
C GLY A 103 7.23 6.58 18.66
N HIS A 104 8.18 6.77 17.74
CA HIS A 104 8.96 8.00 17.64
C HIS A 104 8.25 9.05 16.79
N TYR A 105 8.45 10.34 17.10
CA TYR A 105 7.99 11.43 16.25
C TYR A 105 8.66 11.39 14.89
N GLU A 106 7.86 11.51 13.84
CA GLU A 106 8.29 11.40 12.46
C GLU A 106 7.79 12.59 11.64
N PRO A 107 8.57 13.02 10.63
CA PRO A 107 8.23 14.22 9.87
C PRO A 107 7.00 14.00 8.99
N GLN A 108 6.14 15.01 8.96
CA GLN A 108 5.01 15.10 8.05
C GLN A 108 5.54 15.35 6.62
N THR A 109 5.53 14.32 5.77
CA THR A 109 6.02 14.44 4.38
C THR A 109 5.11 13.69 3.43
N SER A 110 5.10 14.10 2.16
CA SER A 110 4.35 13.40 1.11
C SER A 110 4.76 11.93 1.01
N ASN A 111 6.07 11.64 0.93
CA ASN A 111 6.57 10.27 0.81
C ASN A 111 6.18 9.36 1.97
N ARG A 112 6.05 9.91 3.19
CA ARG A 112 5.64 9.15 4.36
C ARG A 112 4.14 8.86 4.32
N ALA A 113 3.33 9.83 3.92
CA ALA A 113 1.90 9.63 3.68
C ALA A 113 1.61 8.62 2.56
N GLU A 114 2.39 8.63 1.48
CA GLU A 114 2.30 7.67 0.38
C GLU A 114 2.52 6.23 0.86
N LEU A 115 3.53 6.01 1.71
CA LEU A 115 3.76 4.70 2.31
C LEU A 115 2.66 4.31 3.30
N ARG A 116 2.18 5.25 4.10
CA ARG A 116 1.08 5.01 5.05
C ARG A 116 -0.21 4.59 4.34
N ALA A 117 -0.51 5.17 3.18
CA ALA A 117 -1.63 4.77 2.33
C ALA A 117 -1.51 3.32 1.86
N VAL A 118 -0.29 2.90 1.49
CA VAL A 118 0.01 1.50 1.14
C VAL A 118 -0.18 0.57 2.33
N LEU A 119 0.26 0.96 3.53
CA LEU A 119 0.04 0.14 4.74
C LEU A 119 -1.46 -0.02 5.05
N ALA A 120 -2.25 1.04 4.88
CA ALA A 120 -3.71 0.94 5.02
C ALA A 120 -4.29 -0.04 4.02
N ALA A 121 -3.84 0.00 2.77
CA ALA A 121 -4.26 -0.93 1.74
C ALA A 121 -3.87 -2.38 2.08
N LEU A 122 -2.65 -2.63 2.56
CA LEU A 122 -2.19 -3.98 2.93
C LEU A 122 -2.92 -4.54 4.15
N GLY A 123 -3.25 -3.70 5.14
CA GLY A 123 -3.92 -4.11 6.37
C GLY A 123 -5.42 -4.31 6.26
N SER A 124 -6.06 -3.94 5.13
CA SER A 124 -7.50 -4.15 4.96
C SER A 124 -7.84 -5.65 4.97
N ARG A 125 -8.53 -6.10 6.02
CA ARG A 125 -8.86 -7.53 6.28
C ARG A 125 -9.72 -8.21 5.21
N ASP A 126 -10.32 -7.42 4.32
CA ASP A 126 -11.21 -7.93 3.28
C ASP A 126 -10.51 -8.75 2.19
N TRP A 127 -9.17 -8.75 2.12
CA TRP A 127 -8.46 -9.48 1.08
C TRP A 127 -8.50 -11.00 1.26
N SER A 128 -8.51 -11.50 2.51
CA SER A 128 -8.37 -12.94 2.79
C SER A 128 -9.61 -13.64 3.32
N GLU A 129 -10.63 -12.89 3.74
CA GLU A 129 -11.96 -13.43 4.12
C GLU A 129 -12.74 -14.00 2.91
N ASP A 130 -12.39 -13.61 1.69
CA ASP A 130 -12.97 -14.09 0.43
C ASP A 130 -12.59 -15.57 0.12
N ARG A 131 -11.81 -16.23 1.00
CA ARG A 131 -11.31 -17.62 0.84
C ARG A 131 -12.35 -18.73 0.99
N SER A 132 -13.51 -18.46 1.60
CA SER A 132 -14.60 -19.46 1.62
C SER A 132 -15.14 -19.77 0.20
N LYS A 133 -14.82 -18.91 -0.79
CA LYS A 133 -15.19 -19.07 -2.20
C LYS A 133 -13.94 -19.21 -3.06
N ARG A 134 -13.48 -20.44 -3.27
CA ARG A 134 -12.23 -20.76 -4.01
C ARG A 134 -12.11 -20.09 -5.39
N GLU A 135 -13.22 -19.86 -6.08
CA GLU A 135 -13.26 -19.29 -7.44
C GLU A 135 -13.27 -17.75 -7.47
N GLU A 136 -13.62 -17.11 -6.36
CA GLU A 136 -13.83 -15.65 -6.30
C GLU A 136 -12.88 -14.92 -5.34
N GLY A 137 -12.18 -15.64 -4.47
CA GLY A 137 -11.25 -15.06 -3.50
C GLY A 137 -10.10 -14.25 -4.11
N CYS A 138 -9.68 -13.18 -3.42
CA CYS A 138 -8.51 -12.41 -3.83
C CYS A 138 -7.24 -13.29 -3.77
N ARG A 139 -6.53 -13.40 -4.88
CA ARG A 139 -5.20 -14.04 -5.00
C ARG A 139 -4.14 -13.04 -5.42
N THR A 140 -4.53 -11.91 -6.00
CA THR A 140 -3.61 -10.83 -6.37
C THR A 140 -4.22 -9.48 -6.01
N LEU A 141 -3.50 -8.73 -5.16
CA LEU A 141 -3.79 -7.34 -4.86
C LEU A 141 -2.87 -6.44 -5.70
N VAL A 142 -3.47 -5.61 -6.54
CA VAL A 142 -2.78 -4.59 -7.32
C VAL A 142 -2.94 -3.24 -6.63
N ILE A 143 -1.83 -2.67 -6.19
CA ILE A 143 -1.79 -1.33 -5.59
C ILE A 143 -1.39 -0.34 -6.68
N ALA A 144 -2.32 0.54 -7.06
CA ALA A 144 -2.10 1.60 -8.03
C ALA A 144 -1.82 2.95 -7.35
N THR A 145 -0.77 3.62 -7.81
CA THR A 145 -0.35 4.93 -7.33
C THR A 145 0.44 5.64 -8.42
N ASP A 146 0.44 6.98 -8.44
CA ASP A 146 1.31 7.79 -9.29
C ASP A 146 2.71 8.00 -8.68
N SER A 147 2.95 7.52 -7.46
CA SER A 147 4.21 7.63 -6.74
C SER A 147 5.30 6.70 -7.28
N VAL A 148 6.27 7.28 -8.00
CA VAL A 148 7.52 6.58 -8.37
C VAL A 148 8.26 6.09 -7.13
N TYR A 149 8.25 6.86 -6.05
CA TYR A 149 8.92 6.52 -4.79
C TYR A 149 8.39 5.19 -4.23
N VAL A 150 7.07 5.01 -4.20
CA VAL A 150 6.44 3.77 -3.74
C VAL A 150 6.73 2.62 -4.69
N VAL A 151 6.44 2.77 -5.99
CA VAL A 151 6.53 1.65 -6.95
C VAL A 151 7.97 1.17 -7.14
N GLU A 152 8.92 2.09 -7.34
CA GLU A 152 10.34 1.72 -7.49
C GLU A 152 10.95 1.27 -6.16
N GLY A 153 10.53 1.88 -5.04
CA GLY A 153 10.95 1.47 -3.71
C GLY A 153 10.58 0.02 -3.42
N ALA A 154 9.29 -0.31 -3.52
CA ALA A 154 8.75 -1.63 -3.22
C ALA A 154 9.28 -2.72 -4.18
N THR A 155 9.46 -2.40 -5.46
CA THR A 155 9.78 -3.42 -6.48
C THR A 155 11.25 -3.52 -6.84
N LYS A 156 12.07 -2.51 -6.51
CA LYS A 156 13.51 -2.50 -6.83
C LYS A 156 14.39 -2.15 -5.64
N TRP A 157 14.14 -1.04 -4.93
CA TRP A 157 15.11 -0.52 -3.96
C TRP A 157 15.18 -1.36 -2.68
N VAL A 158 14.05 -1.85 -2.17
CA VAL A 158 14.02 -2.72 -0.97
C VAL A 158 14.91 -3.96 -1.12
N ARG A 159 15.00 -4.54 -2.33
CA ARG A 159 15.92 -5.67 -2.61
C ARG A 159 17.38 -5.32 -2.31
N ARG A 160 17.79 -4.09 -2.62
CA ARG A 160 19.14 -3.60 -2.35
C ARG A 160 19.29 -3.23 -0.89
N TRP A 161 18.32 -2.53 -0.31
CA TRP A 161 18.32 -2.11 1.09
C TRP A 161 18.43 -3.29 2.06
N LEU A 162 17.67 -4.36 1.83
CA LEU A 162 17.75 -5.58 2.64
C LEU A 162 19.15 -6.23 2.59
N LYS A 163 19.85 -6.13 1.46
CA LYS A 163 21.20 -6.71 1.30
C LYS A 163 22.31 -5.84 1.88
N ASN A 164 22.10 -4.53 1.98
CA ASN A 164 23.16 -3.58 2.34
C ASN A 164 22.89 -2.82 3.65
N GLY A 165 22.00 -3.33 4.50
CA GLY A 165 21.71 -2.73 5.81
C GLY A 165 20.95 -1.41 5.73
N TRP A 166 20.02 -1.28 4.79
CA TRP A 166 19.18 -0.10 4.58
C TRP A 166 19.95 1.16 4.18
N ILE A 167 20.95 1.01 3.32
CA ILE A 167 21.74 2.13 2.79
C ILE A 167 21.32 2.47 1.35
N ASN A 168 21.00 3.73 1.09
CA ASN A 168 20.60 4.21 -0.22
C ASN A 168 21.80 4.36 -1.18
N SER A 169 21.53 4.70 -2.44
CA SER A 169 22.57 4.84 -3.48
C SER A 169 23.59 5.94 -3.20
N ARG A 170 23.30 6.88 -2.29
CA ARG A 170 24.18 7.97 -1.87
C ARG A 170 24.95 7.65 -0.58
N GLY A 171 24.91 6.40 -0.11
CA GLY A 171 25.61 5.98 1.11
C GLY A 171 24.99 6.48 2.41
N LYS A 172 23.73 6.95 2.39
CA LYS A 172 22.99 7.37 3.59
C LYS A 172 21.92 6.35 3.95
N PRO A 173 21.43 6.32 5.20
CA PRO A 173 20.27 5.51 5.56
C PRO A 173 19.08 5.78 4.63
N ALA A 174 18.37 4.73 4.24
CA ALA A 174 17.11 4.85 3.53
C ALA A 174 16.10 5.57 4.42
N LYS A 175 15.39 6.57 3.86
CA LYS A 175 14.32 7.27 4.57
C LYS A 175 13.11 6.38 4.75
N ASN A 176 12.33 6.62 5.81
CA ASN A 176 11.08 5.93 6.13
C ASN A 176 11.26 4.40 6.27
N LYS A 177 12.43 3.98 6.78
CA LYS A 177 12.78 2.56 6.96
C LYS A 177 11.70 1.82 7.76
N ASP A 178 11.20 2.45 8.82
CA ASP A 178 10.12 1.96 9.67
C ASP A 178 8.86 1.57 8.88
N LEU A 179 8.40 2.43 7.96
CA LEU A 179 7.24 2.12 7.12
C LEU A 179 7.55 1.10 6.03
N TRP A 180 8.77 1.10 5.49
CA TRP A 180 9.18 0.07 4.53
C TRP A 180 9.25 -1.31 5.16
N GLU A 181 9.75 -1.43 6.38
CA GLU A 181 9.77 -2.70 7.13
C GLU A 181 8.35 -3.20 7.36
N ASN A 182 7.43 -2.33 7.81
CA ASN A 182 6.02 -2.67 7.97
C ASN A 182 5.34 -3.06 6.64
N LEU A 183 5.69 -2.42 5.53
CA LEU A 183 5.17 -2.76 4.21
C LEU A 183 5.60 -4.17 3.81
N LEU A 184 6.88 -4.51 4.03
CA LEU A 184 7.40 -5.85 3.75
C LEU A 184 6.72 -6.91 4.63
N THR A 185 6.51 -6.62 5.92
CA THR A 185 5.73 -7.49 6.82
C THR A 185 4.31 -7.72 6.30
N GLY A 186 3.59 -6.66 5.92
CA GLY A 186 2.24 -6.79 5.37
C GLY A 186 2.18 -7.57 4.06
N VAL A 187 3.18 -7.43 3.19
CA VAL A 187 3.32 -8.24 1.97
C VAL A 187 3.55 -9.72 2.31
N GLU A 188 4.35 -10.01 3.32
CA GLU A 188 4.63 -11.38 3.76
C GLU A 188 3.41 -12.04 4.38
N MET A 189 2.66 -11.32 5.23
CA MET A 189 1.40 -11.79 5.80
C MET A 189 0.38 -12.12 4.71
N LEU A 190 0.15 -11.21 3.76
CA LEU A 190 -0.72 -11.48 2.62
C LEU A 190 -0.25 -12.67 1.79
N ALA A 191 1.06 -12.82 1.60
CA ALA A 191 1.61 -13.96 0.88
C ALA A 191 1.45 -15.30 1.63
N ASP A 192 1.49 -15.31 2.97
CA ASP A 192 1.14 -16.48 3.79
C ASP A 192 -0.33 -16.85 3.64
N GLU A 193 -1.18 -15.86 3.38
CA GLU A 193 -2.60 -16.07 3.10
C GLU A 193 -2.89 -16.47 1.64
N GLY A 194 -1.85 -16.49 0.78
CA GLY A 194 -1.97 -16.84 -0.64
C GLY A 194 -2.25 -15.65 -1.56
N VAL A 195 -2.14 -14.41 -1.06
CA VAL A 195 -2.35 -13.18 -1.81
C VAL A 195 -1.00 -12.60 -2.27
N LYS A 196 -0.83 -12.48 -3.58
CA LYS A 196 0.32 -11.82 -4.19
C LYS A 196 0.10 -10.30 -4.25
N VAL A 197 1.08 -9.52 -3.83
CA VAL A 197 1.05 -8.05 -3.96
C VAL A 197 1.81 -7.59 -5.21
N GLN A 198 1.16 -6.73 -5.99
CA GLN A 198 1.74 -6.10 -7.17
C GLN A 198 1.55 -4.57 -7.12
N PHE A 199 2.54 -3.81 -7.60
CA PHE A 199 2.48 -2.35 -7.69
C PHE A 199 2.36 -1.89 -9.12
N TRP A 200 1.43 -0.97 -9.37
CA TRP A 200 1.22 -0.35 -10.67
C TRP A 200 1.43 1.15 -10.57
N ARG A 201 2.42 1.66 -11.31
CA ARG A 201 2.56 3.10 -11.51
C ARG A 201 1.54 3.54 -12.55
N ILE A 202 0.63 4.43 -12.16
CA ILE A 202 -0.39 5.01 -13.02
C ILE A 202 -0.14 6.52 -13.21
N PRO A 203 -0.65 7.14 -14.29
CA PRO A 203 -0.69 8.59 -14.40
C PRO A 203 -1.61 9.22 -13.33
N ARG A 204 -1.30 10.44 -12.89
CA ARG A 204 -1.98 11.12 -11.78
C ARG A 204 -3.46 11.38 -12.06
N GLU A 205 -3.81 11.62 -13.32
CA GLU A 205 -5.17 11.80 -13.81
C GLU A 205 -6.07 10.57 -13.59
N HIS A 206 -5.48 9.39 -13.36
CA HIS A 206 -6.22 8.18 -12.98
C HIS A 206 -6.25 7.92 -11.47
N ASN A 207 -5.60 8.76 -10.65
CA ASN A 207 -5.54 8.65 -9.18
C ASN A 207 -6.36 9.74 -8.46
N VAL A 208 -7.28 10.42 -9.17
CA VAL A 208 -7.94 11.66 -8.71
C VAL A 208 -8.67 11.53 -7.37
N LEU A 209 -9.35 10.41 -7.15
CA LEU A 209 -10.12 10.22 -5.92
C LEU A 209 -9.22 10.00 -4.69
N ALA A 210 -8.16 9.21 -4.83
CA ALA A 210 -7.21 9.01 -3.74
C ALA A 210 -6.49 10.32 -3.40
N ASP A 211 -6.02 11.08 -4.41
CA ASP A 211 -5.44 12.42 -4.24
C ASP A 211 -6.38 13.38 -3.51
N LYS A 212 -7.66 13.42 -3.92
CA LYS A 212 -8.67 14.27 -3.27
C LYS A 212 -8.86 13.90 -1.79
N LEU A 213 -8.96 12.60 -1.49
CA LEU A 213 -9.17 12.13 -0.12
C LEU A 213 -7.93 12.37 0.76
N ALA A 214 -6.73 12.10 0.24
CA ALA A 214 -5.47 12.35 0.94
C ALA A 214 -5.29 13.85 1.25
N LYS A 215 -5.58 14.73 0.27
CA LYS A 215 -5.56 16.19 0.49
C LYS A 215 -6.58 16.63 1.53
N LYS A 216 -7.81 16.12 1.47
CA LYS A 216 -8.84 16.40 2.49
C LYS A 216 -8.34 16.03 3.89
N ALA A 217 -7.69 14.88 4.02
CA ALA A 217 -7.18 14.38 5.29
C ALA A 217 -6.05 15.24 5.90
N THR A 218 -5.37 16.09 5.12
CA THR A 218 -4.39 17.06 5.67
C THR A 218 -5.02 18.08 6.62
N CYS A 219 -6.33 18.36 6.45
CA CYS A 219 -7.10 19.28 7.27
C CYS A 219 -7.72 18.63 8.52
N GLU A 220 -7.61 17.31 8.66
CA GLU A 220 -8.10 16.60 9.84
C GLU A 220 -7.26 16.93 11.09
N ARG A 221 -7.84 16.67 12.27
CA ARG A 221 -7.16 16.83 13.56
C ARG A 221 -5.90 15.96 13.59
N ASP A 222 -4.91 16.42 14.35
CA ASP A 222 -3.69 15.64 14.54
C ASP A 222 -4.02 14.32 15.24
N VAL A 223 -3.35 13.26 14.79
CA VAL A 223 -3.42 11.92 15.36
C VAL A 223 -2.01 11.59 15.79
N ASP A 224 -1.83 11.27 17.06
CA ASP A 224 -0.48 11.07 17.59
C ASP A 224 0.04 9.65 17.34
N GLU A 225 -0.76 8.65 17.69
CA GLU A 225 -0.34 7.25 17.67
C GLU A 225 -0.62 6.58 16.34
N PHE A 226 0.38 5.82 15.86
CA PHE A 226 0.23 4.97 14.70
C PHE A 226 -0.80 3.87 14.98
N CYS A 227 -1.84 3.78 14.15
CA CYS A 227 -2.83 2.73 14.24
C CYS A 227 -2.52 1.63 13.21
N GLU A 228 -2.15 0.46 13.71
CA GLU A 228 -2.07 -0.74 12.89
C GLU A 228 -3.47 -1.08 12.39
N MET A 229 -3.64 -1.17 11.06
CA MET A 229 -4.93 -1.46 10.44
C MET A 229 -5.27 -2.96 10.45
N TYR A 230 -4.51 -3.76 11.21
CA TYR A 230 -4.60 -5.22 11.24
C TYR A 230 -5.60 -5.77 12.26
N ASP A 231 -6.29 -4.91 13.04
CA ASP A 231 -7.12 -5.26 14.21
C ASP A 231 -8.65 -5.29 14.01
#